data_AF-A0A8J3DD15-F1
#
_entry.id   AF-A0A8J3DD15-F1
#
_cell.length_a   1.000
_cell.length_b   1.000
_cell.length_c   1.000
_cell.angle_alpha   90.00
_cell.angle_beta   90.00
_cell.angle_gamma   90.00
#
_symmetry.space_group_name_H-M   'P 1'
#
loop_
_entity.id
_entity.type
_entity.pdbx_description
1 polymer ?
#
loop_
_entity_poly.entity_id
_entity_poly.type
_entity_poly.pdbx_seq_one_letter_code
_entity_poly.pdbx_strand_id
1 'polypeptide(L)'
;MMKTVNAALLAALVCTSANAVLITTIQEVGPNVVVTTNGSVNLAGLFDPFDYGSPLPGIAPFVPAFLTGSSPIGTGYLGINVNSAPWGTGSQQPADLNSGPIVGVYDFFYGYGPELIVPQGYVSNTTLATSTAIYLGETLATMGLVPGNYSWGWGTGLDADSMQISIGGAAIPEPSTYIALAGFGTLGVFLWRRHKVKAASEATIT
;
A
#
# COMPACT_ATOMS: atom_id res chain seq x y z
N MET A 1 -29.41 37.95 -31.09
CA MET A 1 -29.64 36.59 -31.64
C MET A 1 -28.37 36.25 -32.40
N MET A 2 -27.48 35.32 -32.04
CA MET A 2 -27.51 34.10 -31.25
C MET A 2 -26.06 33.87 -30.76
N LYS A 3 -25.88 33.45 -29.51
CA LYS A 3 -24.56 33.11 -28.91
C LYS A 3 -24.14 31.70 -29.32
N THR A 4 -22.87 31.37 -29.02
CA THR A 4 -22.24 30.04 -28.82
C THR A 4 -21.44 29.52 -30.02
N VAL A 5 -20.29 28.85 -29.85
CA VAL A 5 -19.84 27.96 -28.76
C VAL A 5 -18.31 28.09 -28.57
N ASN A 6 -17.86 28.24 -27.31
CA ASN A 6 -16.46 28.06 -26.91
C ASN A 6 -16.16 26.56 -26.77
N ALA A 7 -15.19 26.05 -27.52
CA ALA A 7 -14.63 24.71 -27.33
C ALA A 7 -13.60 24.76 -26.19
N ALA A 8 -14.01 24.42 -24.97
CA ALA A 8 -13.08 24.10 -23.90
C ALA A 8 -12.90 22.58 -23.85
N LEU A 9 -11.80 22.11 -24.41
CA LEU A 9 -11.33 20.73 -24.32
C LEU A 9 -11.00 20.46 -22.85
N LEU A 10 -11.93 19.85 -22.12
CA LEU A 10 -11.72 19.42 -20.74
C LEU A 10 -11.01 18.07 -20.78
N ALA A 11 -9.68 18.07 -20.71
CA ALA A 11 -8.90 16.87 -20.47
C ALA A 11 -9.33 16.31 -19.10
N ALA A 12 -10.09 15.23 -19.11
CA ALA A 12 -10.40 14.47 -17.91
C ALA A 12 -9.08 13.93 -17.35
N LEU A 13 -8.55 14.56 -16.30
CA LEU A 13 -7.66 13.86 -15.38
C LEU A 13 -8.50 12.70 -14.81
N VAL A 14 -8.30 11.51 -15.34
CA VAL A 14 -8.69 10.28 -14.66
C VAL A 14 -7.81 10.21 -13.42
N CYS A 15 -8.27 10.81 -12.33
CA CYS A 15 -7.77 10.51 -11.01
C CYS A 15 -8.23 9.09 -10.72
N THR A 16 -7.37 8.10 -10.97
CA THR A 16 -7.66 6.72 -10.57
C THR A 16 -7.83 6.73 -9.06
N SER A 17 -9.04 6.38 -8.63
CA SER A 17 -9.46 6.22 -7.24
C SER A 17 -8.49 5.33 -6.46
N ALA A 18 -8.42 5.57 -5.14
CA ALA A 18 -7.61 4.85 -4.17
C ALA A 18 -7.40 3.36 -4.52
N ASN A 19 -6.18 3.01 -4.89
CA ASN A 19 -5.78 1.61 -4.99
C ASN A 19 -5.69 1.01 -3.59
N ALA A 20 -5.94 -0.28 -3.48
CA ALA A 20 -5.98 -1.02 -2.23
C ALA A 20 -4.59 -1.03 -1.55
N VAL A 21 -4.30 -0.01 -0.75
CA VAL A 21 -2.97 0.09 -0.13
C VAL A 21 -2.83 -0.92 1.00
N LEU A 22 -1.97 -1.90 0.79
CA LEU A 22 -1.47 -2.77 1.84
C LEU A 22 -0.36 -2.05 2.59
N ILE A 23 -0.49 -1.90 3.90
CA ILE A 23 0.44 -1.17 4.75
C ILE A 23 1.08 -2.13 5.73
N THR A 24 2.41 -2.15 5.74
CA THR A 24 3.23 -2.87 6.71
C THR A 24 4.06 -1.89 7.52
N THR A 25 4.05 -2.05 8.84
CA THR A 25 4.89 -1.28 9.76
C THR A 25 5.76 -2.23 10.56
N ILE A 26 7.06 -1.98 10.56
CA ILE A 26 8.09 -2.72 11.30
C ILE A 26 8.72 -1.73 12.27
N GLN A 27 8.51 -1.93 13.57
CA GLN A 27 8.97 -0.99 14.59
C GLN A 27 9.32 -1.67 15.90
N GLU A 28 10.18 -1.03 16.68
CA GLU A 28 10.45 -1.44 18.05
C GLU A 28 9.29 -1.01 18.96
N VAL A 29 8.72 -1.97 19.70
CA VAL A 29 7.68 -1.76 20.69
C VAL A 29 8.17 -2.36 22.00
N GLY A 30 8.65 -1.49 22.89
CA GLY A 30 9.33 -1.94 24.11
C GLY A 30 10.63 -2.69 23.75
N PRO A 31 10.85 -3.91 24.26
CA PRO A 31 12.07 -4.69 23.99
C PRO A 31 11.99 -5.56 22.72
N ASN A 32 10.92 -5.41 21.92
CA ASN A 32 10.62 -6.32 20.81
C ASN A 32 10.50 -5.56 19.49
N VAL A 33 10.72 -6.23 18.37
CA VAL A 33 10.29 -5.74 17.05
C VAL A 33 8.90 -6.31 16.74
N VAL A 34 8.00 -5.43 16.32
CA VAL A 34 6.63 -5.77 15.92
C VAL A 34 6.41 -5.39 14.47
N VAL A 35 5.99 -6.36 13.69
CA VAL A 35 5.51 -6.20 12.31
C VAL A 35 4.00 -6.23 12.33
N THR A 36 3.37 -5.22 11.76
CA THR A 36 1.92 -5.16 11.59
C THR A 36 1.58 -4.91 10.14
N THR A 37 0.72 -5.74 9.55
CA THR A 37 0.24 -5.58 8.18
C THR A 37 -1.28 -5.45 8.15
N ASN A 38 -1.79 -4.46 7.43
CA ASN A 38 -3.22 -4.15 7.28
C ASN A 38 -3.52 -3.57 5.91
N GLY A 39 -4.76 -3.69 5.45
CA GLY A 39 -5.21 -3.02 4.23
C GLY A 39 -6.02 -3.96 3.35
N SER A 40 -5.99 -3.72 2.05
CA SER A 40 -6.55 -4.60 1.03
C SER A 40 -5.51 -4.81 -0.06
N VAL A 41 -5.77 -5.74 -0.97
CA VAL A 41 -4.93 -6.04 -2.13
C VAL A 41 -5.83 -6.17 -3.34
N ASN A 42 -5.52 -5.46 -4.41
CA ASN A 42 -6.10 -5.70 -5.72
C ASN A 42 -5.29 -6.78 -6.45
N LEU A 43 -5.89 -7.95 -6.66
CA LEU A 43 -5.25 -9.06 -7.36
C LEU A 43 -5.23 -8.91 -8.89
N ALA A 44 -5.93 -7.94 -9.47
CA ALA A 44 -6.14 -7.85 -10.92
C ALA A 44 -4.85 -7.63 -11.72
N GLY A 45 -3.84 -7.00 -11.10
CA GLY A 45 -2.51 -6.78 -11.70
C GLY A 45 -1.50 -7.90 -11.46
N LEU A 46 -1.90 -8.98 -10.80
CA LEU A 46 -1.07 -10.12 -10.45
C LEU A 46 -1.48 -11.36 -11.25
N PHE A 47 -0.59 -12.34 -11.36
CA PHE A 47 -0.81 -13.53 -12.19
C PHE A 47 -0.22 -14.79 -11.56
N ASP A 48 -0.51 -15.93 -12.18
CA ASP A 48 -0.06 -17.28 -11.80
C ASP A 48 -0.30 -17.61 -10.32
N PRO A 49 -1.56 -17.74 -9.86
CA PRO A 49 -1.84 -18.13 -8.49
C PRO A 49 -1.40 -19.57 -8.23
N PHE A 50 -0.77 -19.80 -7.08
CA PHE A 50 -0.44 -21.15 -6.61
C PHE A 50 -0.69 -21.27 -5.10
N ASP A 51 -1.00 -22.49 -4.68
CA ASP A 51 -1.17 -22.81 -3.26
C ASP A 51 0.18 -22.71 -2.55
N TYR A 52 0.21 -21.93 -1.47
CA TYR A 52 1.37 -21.77 -0.61
C TYR A 52 1.12 -22.50 0.71
N GLY A 53 1.67 -23.70 0.83
CA GLY A 53 1.50 -24.56 2.00
C GLY A 53 2.44 -24.20 3.15
N SER A 54 1.88 -24.04 4.36
CA SER A 54 2.59 -23.81 5.64
C SER A 54 3.72 -22.77 5.57
N PRO A 55 3.41 -21.52 5.20
CA PRO A 55 4.41 -20.47 5.27
C PRO A 55 4.85 -20.25 6.72
N LEU A 56 6.15 -20.15 6.96
CA LEU A 56 6.69 -19.72 8.25
C LEU A 56 6.79 -18.18 8.27
N PRO A 57 6.00 -17.50 9.12
CA PRO A 57 6.10 -16.05 9.28
C PRO A 57 7.51 -15.67 9.74
N GLY A 58 8.05 -14.62 9.15
CA GLY A 58 9.44 -14.24 9.35
C GLY A 58 9.85 -13.07 8.49
N ILE A 59 11.05 -12.56 8.73
CA ILE A 59 11.69 -11.50 7.95
C ILE A 59 13.03 -12.02 7.48
N ALA A 60 13.33 -11.82 6.20
CA ALA A 60 14.67 -11.91 5.68
C ALA A 60 15.17 -10.48 5.46
N PRO A 61 16.28 -10.03 6.08
CA PRO A 61 16.80 -8.68 5.83
C PRO A 61 17.65 -8.60 4.55
N PHE A 62 18.34 -9.68 4.18
CA PHE A 62 19.23 -9.71 3.01
C PHE A 62 18.50 -9.74 1.66
N VAL A 63 17.21 -10.06 1.68
CA VAL A 63 16.28 -9.91 0.56
C VAL A 63 15.07 -9.12 1.06
N PRO A 64 14.37 -8.35 0.24
CA PRO A 64 13.17 -7.62 0.64
C PRO A 64 11.94 -8.55 0.83
N ALA A 65 12.03 -9.51 1.77
CA ALA A 65 11.00 -10.53 2.01
C ALA A 65 10.56 -10.55 3.48
N PHE A 66 9.25 -10.63 3.67
CA PHE A 66 8.64 -10.83 4.98
C PHE A 66 7.30 -11.55 4.86
N LEU A 67 6.90 -12.19 5.95
CA LEU A 67 5.60 -12.80 6.05
C LEU A 67 5.03 -12.64 7.46
N THR A 68 3.77 -12.23 7.54
CA THR A 68 3.03 -12.05 8.80
C THR A 68 1.82 -12.98 8.84
N GLY A 69 1.20 -13.10 10.02
CA GLY A 69 -0.01 -13.92 10.18
C GLY A 69 0.26 -15.34 10.67
N SER A 70 -0.79 -16.06 11.02
CA SER A 70 -0.71 -17.42 11.58
C SER A 70 -1.47 -18.46 10.75
N SER A 71 -2.05 -18.06 9.61
CA SER A 71 -2.82 -18.98 8.77
C SER A 71 -1.89 -19.99 8.08
N PRO A 72 -2.19 -21.30 8.16
CA PRO A 72 -1.29 -22.34 7.64
C PRO A 72 -1.29 -22.45 6.11
N ILE A 73 -2.18 -21.73 5.41
CA ILE A 73 -2.31 -21.80 3.96
C ILE A 73 -2.52 -20.39 3.41
N GLY A 74 -1.73 -20.05 2.38
CA GLY A 74 -1.87 -18.84 1.58
C GLY A 74 -1.98 -19.15 0.10
N THR A 75 -2.27 -18.12 -0.69
CA THR A 75 -2.16 -18.15 -2.15
C THR A 75 -1.08 -17.15 -2.54
N GLY A 76 -0.05 -17.64 -3.25
CA GLY A 76 1.02 -16.83 -3.80
C GLY A 76 0.65 -16.32 -5.19
N TYR A 77 1.08 -15.10 -5.50
CA TYR A 77 0.86 -14.44 -6.78
C TYR A 77 2.15 -13.80 -7.29
N LEU A 78 2.44 -13.95 -8.59
CA LEU A 78 3.56 -13.32 -9.26
C LEU A 78 3.16 -11.93 -9.83
N GLY A 79 4.17 -11.14 -10.21
CA GLY A 79 3.99 -9.84 -10.86
C GLY A 79 4.21 -8.62 -9.96
N ILE A 80 4.66 -8.84 -8.72
CA ILE A 80 5.08 -7.76 -7.83
C ILE A 80 6.46 -7.23 -8.23
N ASN A 81 6.56 -5.90 -8.37
CA ASN A 81 7.80 -5.20 -8.66
C ASN A 81 8.39 -4.71 -7.33
N VAL A 82 9.37 -5.45 -6.85
CA VAL A 82 10.13 -5.07 -5.67
C VAL A 82 11.29 -4.18 -6.11
N ASN A 83 11.15 -2.88 -5.92
CA ASN A 83 12.09 -1.87 -6.42
C ASN A 83 13.22 -1.52 -5.44
N SER A 84 13.30 -2.21 -4.30
CA SER A 84 14.23 -1.86 -3.23
C SER A 84 15.47 -2.75 -3.21
N ALA A 85 16.64 -2.12 -3.05
CA ALA A 85 17.82 -2.80 -2.52
C ALA A 85 17.45 -3.56 -1.22
N PRO A 86 18.23 -4.57 -0.80
CA PRO A 86 18.01 -5.23 0.47
C PRO A 86 17.75 -4.19 1.57
N TRP A 87 16.63 -4.33 2.26
CA TRP A 87 16.27 -3.49 3.41
C TRP A 87 17.10 -3.84 4.65
N GLY A 88 18.19 -4.60 4.50
CA GLY A 88 19.05 -5.02 5.58
C GLY A 88 20.16 -5.98 5.20
N THR A 89 20.80 -6.50 6.24
CA THR A 89 21.82 -7.58 6.18
C THR A 89 21.47 -8.65 7.20
N GLY A 90 21.92 -9.89 6.99
CA GLY A 90 21.68 -10.99 7.93
C GLY A 90 20.95 -12.16 7.29
N SER A 91 20.48 -13.11 8.08
CA SER A 91 19.70 -14.26 7.62
C SER A 91 18.21 -14.06 7.87
N GLN A 92 17.39 -14.93 7.28
CA GLN A 92 15.98 -15.05 7.64
C GLN A 92 15.85 -15.33 9.15
N GLN A 93 14.94 -14.62 9.79
CA GLN A 93 14.53 -14.78 11.17
C GLN A 93 13.05 -15.16 11.20
N PRO A 94 12.67 -16.32 11.78
CA PRO A 94 11.28 -16.64 12.02
C PRO A 94 10.71 -15.73 13.12
N ALA A 95 9.41 -15.46 13.07
CA ALA A 95 8.73 -14.74 14.14
C ALA A 95 8.51 -15.64 15.36
N ASP A 96 8.69 -15.12 16.57
CA ASP A 96 8.41 -15.84 17.81
C ASP A 96 6.91 -15.98 18.06
N LEU A 97 6.15 -14.92 17.76
CA LEU A 97 4.70 -14.88 17.86
C LEU A 97 4.11 -14.29 16.59
N ASN A 98 2.94 -14.79 16.18
CA ASN A 98 2.22 -14.29 15.01
C ASN A 98 0.71 -14.45 15.21
N SER A 99 -0.07 -13.61 14.54
CA SER A 99 -1.54 -13.69 14.55
C SER A 99 -2.14 -13.02 13.33
N GLY A 100 -3.36 -13.44 12.96
CA GLY A 100 -4.10 -12.88 11.83
C GLY A 100 -3.89 -13.63 10.51
N PRO A 101 -4.44 -13.10 9.40
CA PRO A 101 -4.32 -13.71 8.09
C PRO A 101 -2.86 -13.77 7.61
N ILE A 102 -2.49 -14.80 6.84
CA ILE A 102 -1.16 -14.84 6.23
C ILE A 102 -1.07 -13.76 5.15
N VAL A 103 -0.09 -12.86 5.26
CA VAL A 103 0.15 -11.82 4.25
C VAL A 103 1.58 -11.32 4.28
N GLY A 104 2.15 -11.08 3.10
CA GLY A 104 3.49 -10.54 2.94
C GLY A 104 4.07 -10.84 1.56
N VAL A 105 5.38 -10.66 1.42
CA VAL A 105 6.11 -10.97 0.19
C VAL A 105 7.22 -11.95 0.50
N TYR A 106 7.30 -12.98 -0.32
CA TYR A 106 8.35 -13.99 -0.22
C TYR A 106 9.18 -13.98 -1.52
N ASP A 107 10.44 -14.36 -1.46
CA ASP A 107 11.39 -14.20 -2.59
C ASP A 107 11.96 -15.54 -3.09
N PHE A 108 11.42 -16.68 -2.66
CA PHE A 108 12.07 -17.97 -2.89
C PHE A 108 11.12 -19.14 -3.13
N PHE A 109 10.28 -19.03 -4.15
CA PHE A 109 9.74 -20.22 -4.79
C PHE A 109 10.40 -20.41 -6.17
N TYR A 110 11.25 -21.44 -6.27
CA TYR A 110 11.79 -22.00 -7.51
C TYR A 110 12.44 -21.02 -8.52
N GLY A 111 12.88 -19.84 -8.09
CA GLY A 111 13.55 -18.85 -8.95
C GLY A 111 12.61 -18.00 -9.81
N TYR A 112 11.32 -17.94 -9.49
CA TYR A 112 10.31 -17.15 -10.22
C TYR A 112 10.26 -15.66 -9.80
N GLY A 113 11.03 -15.28 -8.78
CA GLY A 113 11.09 -13.92 -8.26
C GLY A 113 10.16 -13.69 -7.07
N PRO A 114 9.94 -12.42 -6.68
CA PRO A 114 9.13 -12.09 -5.52
C PRO A 114 7.64 -12.42 -5.76
N GLU A 115 7.00 -12.95 -4.74
CA GLU A 115 5.60 -13.36 -4.75
C GLU A 115 4.82 -12.69 -3.62
N LEU A 116 3.65 -12.13 -3.95
CA LEU A 116 2.72 -11.62 -2.94
C LEU A 116 1.89 -12.78 -2.42
N ILE A 117 1.96 -13.02 -1.11
CA ILE A 117 1.17 -14.04 -0.43
C ILE A 117 0.00 -13.36 0.26
N VAL A 118 -1.20 -13.88 0.02
CA VAL A 118 -2.44 -13.50 0.71
C VAL A 118 -3.11 -14.76 1.28
N PRO A 119 -4.13 -14.64 2.16
CA PRO A 119 -4.85 -15.80 2.66
C PRO A 119 -5.50 -16.60 1.53
N GLN A 120 -5.54 -17.92 1.67
CA GLN A 120 -6.28 -18.74 0.72
C GLN A 120 -7.76 -18.31 0.68
N GLY A 121 -8.29 -18.14 -0.52
CA GLY A 121 -9.67 -17.67 -0.73
C GLY A 121 -9.86 -16.17 -0.51
N TYR A 122 -8.78 -15.39 -0.39
CA TYR A 122 -8.86 -13.93 -0.36
C TYR A 122 -9.60 -13.39 -1.60
N VAL A 123 -10.54 -12.47 -1.37
CA VAL A 123 -11.30 -11.82 -2.43
C VAL A 123 -10.68 -10.45 -2.69
N SER A 124 -10.29 -10.20 -3.94
CA SER A 124 -9.66 -8.94 -4.36
C SER A 124 -10.40 -7.71 -3.83
N ASN A 125 -9.64 -6.71 -3.37
CA ASN A 125 -10.12 -5.45 -2.78
C ASN A 125 -10.88 -5.56 -1.45
N THR A 126 -10.99 -6.75 -0.86
CA THR A 126 -11.56 -6.87 0.50
C THR A 126 -10.52 -6.53 1.57
N THR A 127 -10.94 -5.91 2.66
CA THR A 127 -10.02 -5.56 3.75
C THR A 127 -9.57 -6.82 4.50
N LEU A 128 -8.26 -7.00 4.62
CA LEU A 128 -7.63 -8.00 5.46
C LEU A 128 -7.73 -7.59 6.92
N ALA A 129 -8.00 -8.57 7.78
CA ALA A 129 -7.79 -8.39 9.22
C ALA A 129 -6.31 -8.13 9.52
N THR A 130 -6.04 -7.48 10.65
CA THR A 130 -4.68 -7.17 11.08
C THR A 130 -3.84 -8.44 11.22
N SER A 131 -2.69 -8.43 10.57
CA SER A 131 -1.72 -9.52 10.60
C SER A 131 -0.47 -9.05 11.34
N THR A 132 0.10 -9.91 12.17
CA THR A 132 1.24 -9.56 13.03
C THR A 132 2.31 -10.63 13.01
N ALA A 133 3.54 -10.19 13.22
CA ALA A 133 4.70 -11.01 13.57
C ALA A 133 5.54 -10.25 14.61
N ILE A 134 5.93 -10.93 15.69
CA ILE A 134 6.64 -10.34 16.84
C ILE A 134 7.96 -11.10 17.02
N TYR A 135 9.03 -10.34 17.22
CA TYR A 135 10.39 -10.82 17.48
C TYR A 135 10.79 -10.37 18.88
N LEU A 136 10.91 -11.33 19.79
CA LEU A 136 11.09 -11.09 21.22
C LEU A 136 12.56 -10.77 21.54
N GLY A 137 12.79 -9.67 22.25
CA GLY A 137 14.15 -9.27 22.63
C GLY A 137 15.01 -8.75 21.47
N GLU A 138 14.41 -8.53 20.30
CA GLU A 138 15.09 -8.03 19.11
C GLU A 138 14.95 -6.50 18.96
N THR A 139 15.90 -5.93 18.25
CA THR A 139 15.93 -4.55 17.78
C THR A 139 16.05 -4.54 16.25
N LEU A 140 15.72 -3.42 15.60
CA LEU A 140 15.94 -3.30 14.15
C LEU A 140 17.41 -3.52 13.79
N ALA A 141 18.32 -3.05 14.65
CA ALA A 141 19.76 -3.20 14.46
C ALA A 141 20.24 -4.65 14.59
N THR A 142 19.76 -5.40 15.60
CA THR A 142 20.14 -6.81 15.79
C THR A 142 19.55 -7.71 14.69
N MET A 143 18.37 -7.36 14.18
CA MET A 143 17.79 -7.96 12.99
C MET A 143 18.43 -7.48 11.68
N GLY A 144 19.38 -6.53 11.74
CA GLY A 144 20.07 -5.98 10.57
C GLY A 144 19.17 -5.22 9.60
N LEU A 145 18.02 -4.74 10.05
CA LEU A 145 17.07 -3.95 9.27
C LEU A 145 17.51 -2.48 9.19
N VAL A 146 17.35 -1.89 8.00
CA VAL A 146 17.64 -0.49 7.73
C VAL A 146 16.33 0.31 7.84
N PRO A 147 16.23 1.29 8.75
CA PRO A 147 15.07 2.16 8.83
C PRO A 147 14.82 2.92 7.53
N GLY A 148 13.56 3.04 7.13
CA GLY A 148 13.19 3.67 5.86
C GLY A 148 11.78 3.36 5.42
N ASN A 149 11.39 3.97 4.29
CA ASN A 149 10.13 3.69 3.60
C ASN A 149 10.42 2.94 2.30
N TYR A 150 9.68 1.88 2.08
CA TYR A 150 9.78 1.02 0.91
C TYR A 150 8.40 0.91 0.27
N SER A 151 8.36 0.84 -1.05
CA SER A 151 7.10 0.71 -1.78
C SER A 151 7.25 -0.31 -2.90
N TRP A 152 6.37 -1.30 -2.89
CA TRP A 152 6.32 -2.32 -3.93
C TRP A 152 5.01 -2.18 -4.67
N GLY A 153 5.07 -2.28 -5.99
CA GLY A 153 3.91 -2.05 -6.85
C GLY A 153 3.68 -3.21 -7.80
N TRP A 154 2.44 -3.40 -8.20
CA TRP A 154 2.05 -4.36 -9.25
C TRP A 154 0.93 -3.79 -10.09
N GLY A 155 0.66 -4.44 -11.22
CA GLY A 155 -0.34 -4.00 -12.17
C GLY A 155 -0.02 -2.66 -12.86
N THR A 156 -0.93 -2.24 -13.73
CA THR A 156 -0.87 -0.95 -14.43
C THR A 156 -2.29 -0.42 -14.64
N GLY A 157 -2.42 0.89 -14.89
CA GLY A 157 -3.73 1.49 -15.18
C GLY A 157 -4.73 1.32 -14.05
N LEU A 158 -5.89 0.71 -14.34
CA LEU A 158 -6.96 0.46 -13.37
C LEU A 158 -6.66 -0.70 -12.43
N ASP A 159 -5.68 -1.53 -12.77
CA ASP A 159 -5.27 -2.71 -11.99
C ASP A 159 -4.00 -2.45 -11.18
N ALA A 160 -3.46 -1.23 -11.25
CA ALA A 160 -2.28 -0.83 -10.49
C ALA A 160 -2.58 -0.85 -9.00
N ASP A 161 -1.66 -1.38 -8.18
CA ASP A 161 -1.78 -1.35 -6.74
C ASP A 161 -0.41 -1.43 -6.06
N SER A 162 -0.36 -1.20 -4.74
CA SER A 162 0.90 -1.10 -4.02
C SER A 162 0.84 -1.54 -2.56
N MET A 163 1.98 -2.03 -2.10
CA MET A 163 2.31 -2.21 -0.69
C MET A 163 3.27 -1.09 -0.25
N GLN A 164 2.99 -0.51 0.92
CA GLN A 164 3.85 0.46 1.60
C GLN A 164 4.43 -0.18 2.86
N ILE A 165 5.75 -0.17 3.00
CA ILE A 165 6.44 -0.68 4.17
C ILE A 165 7.21 0.44 4.86
N SER A 166 7.01 0.59 6.16
CA SER A 166 7.76 1.51 7.02
C SER A 166 8.56 0.73 8.04
N ILE A 167 9.87 0.99 8.09
CA ILE A 167 10.80 0.43 9.09
C ILE A 167 11.27 1.54 10.01
N GLY A 168 11.16 1.33 11.32
CA GLY A 168 11.58 2.29 12.34
C GLY A 168 10.59 3.42 12.59
N GLY A 169 9.31 3.23 12.23
CA GLY A 169 8.29 4.26 12.42
C GLY A 169 8.47 5.47 11.50
N ALA A 170 9.15 5.30 10.36
CA ALA A 170 9.21 6.31 9.32
C ALA A 170 7.78 6.64 8.83
N ALA A 171 7.45 7.92 8.73
CA ALA A 171 6.13 8.32 8.26
C ALA A 171 5.94 7.84 6.81
N ILE A 172 4.92 7.00 6.58
CA ILE A 172 4.52 6.62 5.23
C ILE A 172 3.92 7.87 4.58
N PRO A 173 4.47 8.38 3.45
CA PRO A 173 3.91 9.53 2.77
C PRO A 173 2.44 9.28 2.42
N GLU A 174 1.56 10.19 2.80
CA GLU A 174 0.15 10.07 2.48
C GLU A 174 -0.05 10.06 0.95
N PRO A 175 -0.94 9.21 0.41
CA PRO A 175 -1.27 9.23 -1.02
C PRO A 175 -1.58 10.65 -1.49
N SER A 176 -1.01 11.07 -2.62
CA SER A 176 -1.15 12.43 -3.18
C SER A 176 -2.59 12.90 -3.44
N THR A 177 -3.57 12.03 -3.28
CA THR A 177 -5.01 12.28 -3.34
C THR A 177 -5.46 13.42 -2.41
N TYR A 178 -4.85 13.57 -1.22
CA TYR A 178 -5.22 14.66 -0.29
C TYR A 178 -4.84 16.05 -0.82
N ILE A 179 -3.69 16.15 -1.50
CA ILE A 179 -3.24 17.40 -2.12
C ILE A 179 -4.15 17.76 -3.29
N ALA A 180 -4.56 16.77 -4.08
CA ALA A 180 -5.54 16.98 -5.16
C ALA A 180 -6.88 17.48 -4.60
N LEU A 181 -7.40 16.87 -3.53
CA LEU A 181 -8.67 17.28 -2.91
C LEU A 181 -8.60 18.70 -2.33
N ALA A 182 -7.50 19.06 -1.66
CA ALA A 182 -7.26 20.42 -1.17
C ALA A 182 -7.17 21.45 -2.33
N GLY A 183 -6.51 21.09 -3.43
CA GLY A 183 -6.42 21.92 -4.64
C GLY A 183 -7.77 22.16 -5.30
N PHE A 184 -8.60 21.13 -5.46
CA PHE A 184 -9.94 21.28 -6.06
C PHE A 184 -10.93 22.00 -5.14
N GLY A 185 -10.85 21.80 -3.82
CA GLY A 185 -11.69 22.50 -2.86
C GLY A 185 -11.50 24.03 -2.91
N THR A 186 -10.26 24.50 -3.01
CA THR A 186 -9.97 25.95 -3.11
C THR A 186 -10.42 26.55 -4.44
N LEU A 187 -10.25 25.83 -5.56
CA LEU A 187 -10.76 26.25 -6.87
C LEU A 187 -12.30 26.34 -6.89
N GLY A 188 -12.99 25.35 -6.32
CA GLY A 188 -14.46 25.33 -6.22
C GLY A 188 -15.00 26.52 -5.42
N VAL A 189 -14.40 26.82 -4.26
CA VAL A 189 -14.78 27.97 -3.43
C VAL A 189 -14.52 29.29 -4.16
N PHE A 190 -13.39 29.42 -4.86
CA PHE A 190 -13.07 30.64 -5.60
C PHE A 190 -14.07 30.92 -6.73
N LEU A 191 -14.46 29.88 -7.48
CA LEU A 191 -15.46 30.00 -8.55
C LEU A 191 -16.86 30.32 -7.98
N TRP A 192 -17.26 29.68 -6.89
CA TRP A 192 -18.55 29.97 -6.23
C TRP A 192 -18.64 31.40 -5.70
N ARG A 193 -17.56 31.92 -5.10
CA ARG A 193 -17.50 33.32 -4.63
C ARG A 193 -17.63 34.31 -5.78
N ARG A 194 -17.03 34.04 -6.93
CA ARG A 194 -17.17 34.89 -8.13
C ARG A 194 -18.61 34.90 -8.66
N HIS A 195 -19.30 33.76 -8.63
CA HIS A 195 -20.70 33.69 -9.04
C HIS A 195 -21.63 34.49 -8.09
N LYS A 196 -21.42 34.42 -6.77
CA LYS A 196 -22.23 35.16 -5.80
C LYS A 196 -22.04 36.68 -5.86
N VAL A 197 -20.82 37.16 -6.05
CA VAL A 197 -20.54 38.60 -6.18
C VAL A 197 -21.21 39.19 -7.42
N LYS A 198 -21.22 38.44 -8.53
CA LYS A 198 -21.87 38.88 -9.78
C LYS A 198 -23.40 38.92 -9.66
N ALA A 199 -24.00 37.97 -8.95
CA ALA A 199 -25.44 37.97 -8.68
C ALA A 199 -25.87 39.12 -7.74
N ALA A 200 -25.03 39.52 -6.79
CA ALA A 200 -25.31 40.64 -5.89
C ALA A 200 -25.27 42.01 -6.60
N SER A 201 -24.38 42.20 -7.58
CA SER A 201 -24.32 43.46 -8.34
C SER A 201 -25.50 43.68 -9.28
N GLU A 202 -26.20 42.62 -9.68
CA GLU A 202 -27.38 42.71 -10.56
C GLU A 202 -28.68 42.98 -9.77
N ALA A 203 -28.70 42.78 -8.45
CA ALA A 203 -29.87 42.99 -7.60
C ALA A 203 -29.97 44.40 -6.96
N THR A 204 -28.99 45.28 -7.16
CA THR A 204 -28.98 46.66 -6.60
C THR A 204 -29.45 47.73 -7.60
N ILE A 205 -29.84 47.34 -8.81
CA ILE A 205 -30.45 48.25 -9.80
C ILE A 205 -31.90 47.81 -10.03
N THR A 206 -32.77 48.07 -9.05
CA THR A 206 -34.23 48.19 -9.24
C THR A 206 -34.78 49.21 -8.26
#